data_AF-A0A959RAP7-F1
#
_entry.id   AF-A0A959RAP7-F1
#
_cell.length_a   1.000
_cell.length_b   1.000
_cell.length_c   1.000
_cell.angle_alpha   90.00
_cell.angle_beta   90.00
_cell.angle_gamma   90.00
#
_symmetry.space_group_name_H-M   'P 1'
#
loop_
_entity.id
_entity.type
_entity.pdbx_description
1 polymer ?
#
loop_
_entity_poly.entity_id
_entity_poly.type
_entity_poly.pdbx_seq_one_letter_code
_entity_poly.pdbx_strand_id
1 'polypeptide(L)'
;MNSSKTKIFLTYFAAALVSLAVMVTIDYSLGDEAEFLNAWIIINKLFGTGSHMSDSFVIRKFGLIPAAIIMIVANFLIGALLVQLFKFIRNITLKFKNNTNA
;
A
#
# COMPACT_ATOMS: atom_id res chain seq x y z
N MET A 1 23.73 3.37 13.21
CA MET A 1 22.56 2.52 12.86
C MET A 1 23.05 1.36 11.99
N ASN A 2 22.72 0.11 12.33
CA ASN A 2 23.31 -1.08 11.67
C ASN A 2 22.83 -1.20 10.21
N SER A 3 23.75 -1.28 9.24
CA SER A 3 23.48 -1.26 7.78
C SER A 3 22.41 -2.28 7.34
N SER A 4 22.35 -3.44 8.00
CA SER A 4 21.34 -4.47 7.74
C SER A 4 19.91 -4.02 8.10
N LYS A 5 19.72 -3.35 9.24
CA LYS A 5 18.40 -2.86 9.68
C LYS A 5 17.88 -1.77 8.73
N THR A 6 18.77 -0.91 8.25
CA THR A 6 18.44 0.14 7.26
C THR A 6 17.94 -0.45 5.95
N LYS A 7 18.61 -1.49 5.43
CA LYS A 7 18.18 -2.17 4.18
C LYS A 7 16.81 -2.83 4.34
N ILE A 8 16.58 -3.52 5.46
CA ILE A 8 15.28 -4.12 5.77
C ILE A 8 14.20 -3.03 5.78
N PHE A 9 14.40 -1.97 6.56
CA PHE A 9 13.45 -0.87 6.64
C PHE A 9 13.12 -0.28 5.27
N LEU A 10 14.16 0.00 4.45
CA LEU A 10 13.99 0.51 3.09
C LEU A 10 13.16 -0.44 2.20
N THR A 11 13.34 -1.75 2.29
CA THR A 11 12.52 -2.71 1.52
C THR A 11 11.04 -2.64 1.90
N TYR A 12 10.72 -2.61 3.20
CA TYR A 12 9.32 -2.53 3.65
C TYR A 12 8.70 -1.17 3.29
N PHE A 13 9.47 -0.09 3.45
CA PHE A 13 9.02 1.24 3.08
C PHE A 13 8.75 1.37 1.58
N ALA A 14 9.65 0.87 0.73
CA ALA A 14 9.45 0.85 -0.72
C ALA A 14 8.22 0.01 -1.12
N ALA A 15 8.01 -1.14 -0.49
CA ALA A 15 6.83 -1.97 -0.75
C ALA A 15 5.52 -1.26 -0.36
N ALA A 16 5.51 -0.52 0.76
CA ALA A 16 4.36 0.28 1.16
C ALA A 16 4.07 1.43 0.19
N LEU A 17 5.12 2.09 -0.34
CA LEU A 17 4.95 3.14 -1.36
C LEU A 17 4.41 2.58 -2.67
N VAL A 18 4.89 1.42 -3.12
CA VAL A 18 4.35 0.75 -4.31
C VAL A 18 2.89 0.36 -4.10
N SER A 19 2.55 -0.21 -2.93
CA SER A 19 1.16 -0.52 -2.57
C SER A 19 0.28 0.72 -2.64
N LEU A 20 0.74 1.84 -2.07
CA LEU A 20 0.00 3.09 -2.09
C LEU A 20 -0.20 3.61 -3.51
N ALA A 21 0.84 3.60 -4.35
CA ALA A 21 0.74 4.03 -5.74
C ALA A 21 -0.26 3.18 -6.54
N VAL A 22 -0.27 1.86 -6.32
CA VAL A 22 -1.24 0.95 -6.95
C VAL A 22 -2.65 1.27 -6.47
N MET A 23 -2.87 1.42 -5.16
CA MET A 23 -4.17 1.79 -4.60
C MET A 23 -4.69 3.10 -5.20
N VAL A 24 -3.85 4.13 -5.25
CA VAL A 24 -4.20 5.43 -5.84
C VAL A 24 -4.59 5.31 -7.31
N THR A 25 -3.87 4.48 -8.08
CA THR A 25 -4.16 4.25 -9.50
C THR A 25 -5.48 3.51 -9.70
N ILE A 26 -5.75 2.50 -8.87
CA ILE A 26 -7.01 1.76 -8.89
C ILE A 26 -8.17 2.69 -8.50
N ASP A 27 -8.04 3.43 -7.41
CA ASP A 27 -9.10 4.32 -6.91
C ASP A 27 -9.37 5.49 -7.86
N TYR A 28 -8.33 5.98 -8.57
CA TYR A 28 -8.51 6.94 -9.65
C TYR A 28 -9.34 6.36 -10.80
N SER A 29 -9.08 5.10 -11.16
CA SER A 29 -9.77 4.41 -12.26
C SER A 29 -11.22 4.05 -11.91
N LEU A 30 -11.47 3.67 -10.65
CA LEU A 30 -12.80 3.35 -10.12
C LEU A 30 -13.64 4.60 -9.84
N GLY A 31 -13.01 5.74 -9.56
CA GLY A 31 -13.70 6.99 -9.26
C GLY A 31 -14.67 6.85 -8.08
N ASP A 32 -15.95 7.12 -8.32
CA ASP A 32 -17.00 7.05 -7.29
C ASP A 32 -17.35 5.61 -6.86
N GLU A 33 -16.93 4.58 -7.61
CA GLU A 33 -17.16 3.17 -7.23
C GLU A 33 -16.35 2.75 -5.99
N ALA A 34 -15.26 3.46 -5.67
CA ALA A 34 -14.47 3.24 -4.46
C ALA A 34 -15.16 3.87 -3.22
N GLU A 35 -16.35 3.37 -2.88
CA GLU A 35 -17.24 3.99 -1.90
C GLU A 35 -16.69 3.99 -0.46
N PHE A 36 -15.91 2.98 -0.07
CA PHE A 36 -15.48 2.81 1.31
C PHE A 36 -14.29 3.71 1.67
N LEU A 37 -13.17 3.52 0.99
CA LEU A 37 -11.92 4.23 1.21
C LEU A 37 -11.30 4.53 -0.16
N ASN A 38 -11.26 5.81 -0.54
CA ASN A 38 -10.70 6.24 -1.83
C ASN A 38 -9.43 7.07 -1.59
N ALA A 39 -8.27 6.49 -1.88
CA ALA A 39 -6.97 7.12 -1.72
C ALA A 39 -6.77 8.33 -2.63
N TRP A 40 -7.31 8.32 -3.86
CA TRP A 40 -7.22 9.45 -4.77
C TRP A 40 -7.89 10.69 -4.18
N ILE A 41 -9.10 10.56 -3.63
CA ILE A 41 -9.83 11.66 -2.98
C ILE A 41 -9.10 12.15 -1.74
N ILE A 42 -8.63 11.23 -0.90
CA ILE A 42 -7.89 11.56 0.33
C ILE A 42 -6.66 12.39 -0.02
N ILE A 43 -5.86 11.96 -1.00
CA ILE A 43 -4.65 12.67 -1.43
C ILE A 43 -5.01 14.05 -1.96
N ASN A 44 -5.96 14.16 -2.89
CA ASN A 44 -6.34 15.46 -3.45
C ASN A 44 -6.78 16.44 -2.34
N LYS A 45 -7.63 15.98 -1.40
CA LYS A 45 -8.06 16.81 -0.27
C LYS A 45 -6.92 17.21 0.67
N LEU A 46 -5.94 16.34 0.89
CA LEU A 46 -4.75 16.66 1.68
C LEU A 46 -3.87 17.73 1.02
N PHE A 47 -3.81 17.76 -0.31
CA PHE A 47 -3.10 18.78 -1.08
C PHE A 47 -3.92 20.05 -1.31
N GLY A 48 -5.14 20.15 -0.77
CA GLY A 48 -6.03 21.30 -0.95
C GLY A 48 -6.60 21.41 -2.37
N THR A 49 -6.38 20.41 -3.21
CA THR A 49 -6.99 20.30 -4.54
C THR A 49 -8.36 19.65 -4.38
N GLY A 50 -9.41 20.31 -4.87
CA GLY A 50 -10.75 19.71 -4.87
C GLY A 50 -10.76 18.39 -5.66
N SER A 51 -11.55 17.41 -5.22
CA SER A 51 -11.87 16.23 -6.03
C SER A 51 -13.19 16.48 -6.75
N HIS A 52 -13.28 16.14 -8.04
CA HIS A 52 -14.56 16.06 -8.76
C HIS A 52 -15.44 14.88 -8.30
N MET A 53 -14.89 14.01 -7.44
CA MET A 53 -15.52 12.80 -6.93
C MET A 53 -16.11 13.01 -5.53
N SER A 54 -17.10 12.19 -5.21
CA SER A 54 -17.86 12.16 -3.96
C SER A 54 -17.01 11.68 -2.78
N ASP A 55 -17.13 12.28 -1.60
CA ASP A 55 -16.40 11.84 -0.41
C ASP A 55 -16.62 10.36 -0.11
N SER A 56 -15.55 9.59 0.14
CA SER A 56 -15.69 8.18 0.53
C SER A 56 -16.32 8.04 1.92
N PHE A 57 -16.91 6.88 2.22
CA PHE A 57 -17.57 6.58 3.49
C PHE A 57 -16.71 6.90 4.71
N VAL A 58 -15.43 6.53 4.67
CA VAL A 58 -14.49 6.79 5.79
C VAL A 58 -14.28 8.29 5.99
N ILE A 59 -14.18 9.09 4.91
CA ILE A 59 -14.10 10.56 5.02
C ILE A 59 -15.39 11.11 5.61
N ARG A 60 -16.56 10.67 5.13
CA ARG A 60 -17.87 11.15 5.62
C ARG A 60 -18.09 10.83 7.10
N LYS A 61 -17.61 9.67 7.57
CA LYS A 61 -17.84 9.19 8.94
C LYS A 61 -16.81 9.66 9.95
N PHE A 62 -15.55 9.72 9.57
CA PHE A 62 -14.44 9.99 10.50
C PHE A 62 -13.64 11.25 10.14
N GLY A 63 -13.89 11.87 8.98
CA GLY A 63 -13.13 13.00 8.48
C GLY A 63 -11.87 12.60 7.72
N LEU A 64 -11.18 13.60 7.17
CA LEU A 64 -10.03 13.43 6.29
C LEU A 64 -8.80 12.82 7.00
N ILE A 65 -8.47 13.30 8.19
CA ILE A 65 -7.26 12.87 8.91
C ILE A 65 -7.32 11.39 9.28
N PRO A 66 -8.41 10.86 9.88
CA PRO A 66 -8.50 9.43 10.14
C PRO A 66 -8.51 8.59 8.86
N ALA A 67 -9.14 9.07 7.78
CA ALA A 67 -9.11 8.40 6.49
C ALA A 67 -7.67 8.25 5.95
N ALA A 68 -6.87 9.31 6.04
CA ALA A 68 -5.47 9.29 5.65
C ALA A 68 -4.63 8.32 6.50
N ILE A 69 -4.87 8.29 7.83
CA ILE A 69 -4.18 7.34 8.72
C ILE A 69 -4.54 5.91 8.34
N ILE A 70 -5.82 5.60 8.13
CA ILE A 70 -6.29 4.26 7.72
C ILE A 70 -5.64 3.85 6.39
N MET A 71 -5.61 4.76 5.40
CA MET A 71 -4.97 4.53 4.11
C MET A 71 -3.48 4.19 4.27
N ILE A 72 -2.73 4.95 5.07
CA ILE A 72 -1.30 4.71 5.30
C ILE A 72 -1.08 3.36 6.00
N VAL A 73 -1.85 3.08 7.06
CA VAL A 73 -1.74 1.82 7.81
C VAL A 73 -2.06 0.62 6.93
N ALA A 74 -3.14 0.67 6.14
CA ALA A 74 -3.51 -0.40 5.23
C ALA A 74 -2.40 -0.69 4.21
N ASN A 75 -1.82 0.35 3.59
CA ASN A 75 -0.73 0.18 2.62
C ASN A 75 0.56 -0.33 3.26
N PHE A 76 0.85 0.04 4.50
CA PHE A 76 1.98 -0.52 5.23
C PHE A 76 1.79 -2.02 5.51
N LEU A 77 0.58 -2.43 5.91
CA LEU A 77 0.25 -3.84 6.14
C LEU A 77 0.33 -4.65 4.84
N ILE A 78 -0.26 -4.16 3.75
CA ILE A 78 -0.20 -4.80 2.43
C ILE A 78 1.26 -4.88 1.94
N GLY A 79 2.02 -3.80 2.03
CA GLY A 79 3.44 -3.79 1.68
C GLY A 79 4.24 -4.82 2.49
N ALA A 80 3.99 -4.93 3.79
CA ALA A 80 4.63 -5.94 4.64
C ALA A 80 4.25 -7.37 4.24
N LEU A 81 3.00 -7.62 3.88
CA LEU A 81 2.52 -8.91 3.37
C LEU A 81 3.20 -9.26 2.05
N LEU A 82 3.32 -8.32 1.11
CA LEU A 82 4.00 -8.52 -0.17
C LEU A 82 5.47 -8.92 0.01
N VAL A 83 6.19 -8.26 0.93
CA VAL A 83 7.58 -8.61 1.25
C VAL A 83 7.68 -10.03 1.81
N GLN A 84 6.75 -10.44 2.68
CA GLN A 84 6.71 -11.80 3.23
C GLN A 84 6.41 -12.84 2.15
N LEU A 85 5.44 -12.57 1.28
CA LEU A 85 5.09 -13.43 0.16
C LEU A 85 6.26 -13.61 -0.81
N PHE A 86 6.96 -12.52 -1.14
CA PHE A 86 8.16 -12.59 -1.99
C PHE A 86 9.26 -13.46 -1.37
N LYS A 87 9.52 -13.30 -0.07
CA LYS A 87 10.48 -14.14 0.66
C LYS A 87 10.08 -15.62 0.64
N PHE A 88 8.79 -15.91 0.80
CA PHE A 88 8.25 -17.27 0.77
C PHE A 88 8.44 -17.92 -0.61
N ILE A 89 8.03 -17.23 -1.68
CA ILE A 89 8.21 -17.72 -3.06
C ILE A 89 9.69 -17.98 -3.36
N ARG A 90 10.56 -17.02 -3.04
CA ARG A 90 12.01 -17.18 -3.24
C ARG A 90 12.56 -18.41 -2.50
N ASN A 91 12.12 -18.65 -1.27
CA ASN A 91 12.55 -19.81 -0.49
C ASN A 91 12.11 -21.13 -1.15
N ILE A 92 10.88 -21.19 -1.65
CA ILE A 92 10.36 -22.34 -2.39
C ILE A 92 11.19 -22.57 -3.67
N THR A 93 11.42 -21.53 -4.47
CA THR A 93 12.19 -21.63 -5.71
C THR A 93 13.61 -22.14 -5.46
N LEU A 94 14.29 -21.64 -4.42
CA LEU A 94 15.64 -22.09 -4.06
C LEU A 94 15.65 -23.56 -3.62
N LYS A 95 14.63 -23.99 -2.86
CA LYS A 95 14.51 -25.40 -2.44
C LYS A 95 14.36 -26.34 -3.65
N PHE A 96 13.53 -25.97 -4.63
CA PHE A 96 13.39 -26.74 -5.87
C PHE A 96 14.69 -26.77 -6.70
N LYS A 97 15.39 -25.64 -6.78
CA LYS A 97 16.69 -25.56 -7.48
C LYS A 97 17.72 -26.48 -6.83
N ASN A 98 17.79 -26.56 -5.50
CA ASN A 98 18.79 -27.40 -4.84
C ASN A 98 18.50 -28.90 -5.03
N ASN A 99 17.23 -29.31 -5.05
CA ASN A 99 16.84 -30.70 -5.28
C ASN A 99 17.05 -31.20 -6.72
N THR A 100 17.25 -30.30 -7.69
CA THR A 100 17.50 -30.67 -9.09
C THR A 100 18.98 -30.72 -9.45
N ASN A 101 19.86 -30.21 -8.58
CA ASN A 101 21.32 -30.23 -8.74
C ASN A 101 22.01 -31.27 -7.83
N ALA A 102 21.22 -32.07 -7.10
CA ALA A 102 21.68 -33.19 -6.27
C ALA A 102 21.31 -34.51 -6.95
#